data_AF-A0A1P8APW5-F1
#
_entry.id   AF-A0A1P8APW5-F1
#
_cell.length_a   1.000
_cell.length_b   1.000
_cell.length_c   1.000
_cell.angle_alpha   90.00
_cell.angle_beta   90.00
_cell.angle_gamma   90.00
#
_symmetry.space_group_name_H-M   'P 1'
#
loop_
_entity.id
_entity.type
_entity.pdbx_description
1 polymer ?
#
loop_
_entity_poly.entity_id
_entity_poly.type
_entity_poly.pdbx_seq_one_letter_code
_entity_poly.pdbx_strand_id
1 'polypeptide(L)'
;MGSFKGHALPGTLFLVVGVWHIWSSVVRYISNPSSFRVRVWHPVPGFNDRIKYLELYVVTIGSFIDLCIEFLYSTHLKFFVNGVLNPSHMNDFEHSGMLLMFFILGFIALLSEKTRLLPLPQEALCLIAATAFTAECLLFFFHSTSHKGLEGYYHLLLVFLIGLCVISSIAGAICPTSFPVDLCNGIAMTLQGLWFYQTAFTLYGPMMPQGCSLKQNSVVCRSVDSEVSGEFLANFQLFSLVLAVLVCVVGSYVFAASRFGVSR
;
A
#
# COMPACT_ATOMS: atom_id res chain seq x y z
N MET A 1 13.37 11.08 -2.95
CA MET A 1 14.53 10.67 -2.12
C MET A 1 14.01 9.87 -0.95
N GLY A 2 14.61 8.72 -0.66
CA GLY A 2 14.13 7.88 0.44
C GLY A 2 14.52 8.43 1.81
N SER A 3 13.61 8.30 2.78
CA SER A 3 13.88 8.57 4.18
C SER A 3 13.14 7.58 5.06
N PHE A 4 13.56 7.41 6.32
CA PHE A 4 12.86 6.55 7.26
C PHE A 4 11.37 6.92 7.37
N LYS A 5 11.07 8.22 7.57
CA LYS A 5 9.68 8.71 7.69
C LYS A 5 8.89 8.55 6.40
N GLY A 6 9.53 8.81 5.26
CA GLY A 6 8.92 8.68 3.93
C GLY A 6 8.50 7.24 3.60
N HIS A 7 9.04 6.25 4.31
CA HIS A 7 8.61 4.85 4.19
C HIS A 7 7.67 4.43 5.33
N ALA A 8 8.00 4.78 6.58
CA ALA A 8 7.23 4.35 7.75
C ALA A 8 5.80 4.92 7.76
N LEU A 9 5.60 6.15 7.28
CA LEU A 9 4.27 6.78 7.25
C LEU A 9 3.31 6.08 6.26
N PRO A 10 3.62 5.97 4.95
CA PRO A 10 2.77 5.21 4.03
C PRO A 10 2.68 3.73 4.44
N GLY A 11 3.77 3.15 4.95
CA GLY A 11 3.78 1.78 5.49
C GLY A 11 2.74 1.57 6.59
N THR A 12 2.55 2.56 7.47
CA THR A 12 1.50 2.51 8.51
C THR A 12 0.11 2.50 7.92
N LEU A 13 -0.16 3.37 6.92
CA LEU A 13 -1.48 3.45 6.31
C LEU A 13 -1.84 2.17 5.56
N PHE A 14 -0.95 1.65 4.72
CA PHE A 14 -1.15 0.39 4.01
C PHE A 14 -1.30 -0.80 4.96
N LEU A 15 -0.50 -0.84 6.04
CA LEU A 15 -0.60 -1.91 7.04
C LEU A 15 -1.95 -1.89 7.77
N VAL A 16 -2.38 -0.73 8.28
CA VAL A 16 -3.63 -0.62 9.02
C VAL A 16 -4.83 -0.92 8.12
N VAL A 17 -4.85 -0.38 6.90
CA VAL A 17 -5.94 -0.65 5.95
C VAL A 17 -5.92 -2.11 5.50
N GLY A 18 -4.75 -2.68 5.18
CA GLY A 18 -4.62 -4.08 4.78
C GLY A 18 -5.09 -5.06 5.86
N VAL A 19 -4.69 -4.85 7.12
CA VAL A 19 -5.14 -5.68 8.25
C VAL A 19 -6.65 -5.54 8.46
N TRP A 20 -7.17 -4.31 8.34
CA TRP A 20 -8.61 -4.06 8.43
C TRP A 20 -9.40 -4.79 7.34
N HIS A 21 -8.87 -4.82 6.11
CA HIS A 21 -9.44 -5.55 4.98
C HIS A 21 -9.42 -7.06 5.21
N ILE A 22 -8.29 -7.63 5.65
CA ILE A 22 -8.20 -9.06 6.00
C ILE A 22 -9.30 -9.43 7.01
N TRP A 23 -9.37 -8.70 8.13
CA TRP A 23 -10.34 -8.99 9.19
C TRP A 23 -11.78 -8.86 8.69
N SER A 24 -12.08 -7.78 7.97
CA SER A 24 -13.42 -7.51 7.45
C SER A 24 -13.86 -8.56 6.43
N SER A 25 -12.99 -8.94 5.49
CA SER A 25 -13.29 -9.97 4.49
C SER A 25 -13.55 -11.32 5.15
N VAL A 26 -12.73 -11.71 6.13
CA VAL A 26 -12.90 -12.95 6.91
C VAL A 26 -14.25 -12.98 7.65
N VAL A 27 -14.56 -11.94 8.43
CA VAL A 27 -15.81 -11.88 9.21
C VAL A 27 -17.03 -11.89 8.29
N ARG A 28 -17.00 -11.14 7.19
CA ARG A 28 -18.10 -11.07 6.21
C ARG A 28 -18.33 -12.42 5.53
N TYR A 29 -17.26 -13.10 5.14
CA TYR A 29 -17.36 -14.42 4.53
C TYR A 29 -17.94 -15.45 5.50
N ILE A 30 -17.44 -15.49 6.74
CA ILE A 30 -17.89 -16.45 7.75
C ILE A 30 -19.36 -16.21 8.13
N SER A 31 -19.76 -14.94 8.26
CA SER A 31 -21.12 -14.57 8.66
C SER A 31 -22.15 -14.91 7.58
N ASN A 32 -21.80 -14.74 6.30
CA ASN A 32 -22.70 -15.08 5.19
C ASN A 32 -21.92 -15.44 3.89
N PRO A 33 -21.48 -16.71 3.74
CA PRO A 33 -20.68 -17.12 2.59
C PRO A 33 -21.42 -16.98 1.25
N SER A 34 -22.74 -17.23 1.22
CA SER A 34 -23.52 -17.25 -0.02
C SER A 34 -23.79 -15.86 -0.58
N SER A 35 -23.84 -14.83 0.28
CA SER A 35 -23.99 -13.44 -0.13
C SER A 35 -22.67 -12.67 -0.20
N PHE A 36 -21.52 -13.34 -0.07
CA PHE A 36 -20.23 -12.67 -0.06
C PHE A 36 -19.98 -11.92 -1.38
N ARG A 37 -19.42 -10.72 -1.28
CA ARG A 37 -19.01 -9.89 -2.41
C ARG A 37 -17.71 -9.17 -2.10
N VAL A 38 -16.83 -9.00 -3.08
CA VAL A 38 -15.63 -8.17 -2.97
C VAL A 38 -16.03 -6.74 -2.61
N ARG A 39 -15.20 -6.06 -1.81
CA ARG A 39 -15.34 -4.61 -1.57
C ARG A 39 -13.99 -3.94 -1.62
N VAL A 40 -13.94 -2.78 -2.27
CA VAL A 40 -12.71 -1.96 -2.31
C VAL A 40 -12.37 -1.32 -0.96
N TRP A 41 -13.37 -1.19 -0.07
CA TRP A 41 -13.25 -0.54 1.23
C TRP A 41 -14.23 -1.16 2.23
N HIS A 42 -13.94 -1.05 3.52
CA HIS A 42 -14.71 -1.73 4.56
C HIS A 42 -15.30 -0.77 5.60
N PRO A 43 -16.63 -0.82 5.86
CA PRO A 43 -17.25 0.08 6.83
C PRO A 43 -16.76 -0.21 8.24
N VAL A 44 -16.28 0.82 8.94
CA VAL A 44 -15.82 0.69 10.34
C VAL A 44 -17.03 0.72 11.28
N PRO A 45 -17.32 -0.36 12.02
CA PRO A 45 -18.44 -0.40 12.95
C PRO A 45 -18.12 0.45 14.19
N GLY A 46 -19.13 1.15 14.72
CA GLY A 46 -19.02 1.87 15.97
C GLY A 46 -19.71 3.24 15.97
N PHE A 47 -19.93 3.79 17.16
CA PHE A 47 -20.53 5.10 17.39
C PHE A 47 -21.81 5.37 16.58
N ASN A 48 -22.74 4.40 16.50
CA ASN A 48 -23.97 4.51 15.69
C ASN A 48 -23.68 4.91 14.23
N ASP A 49 -22.76 4.20 13.58
CA ASP A 49 -22.29 4.43 12.20
C ASP A 49 -21.64 5.79 11.92
N ARG A 50 -21.36 6.61 12.94
CA ARG A 50 -20.68 7.91 12.77
C ARG A 50 -19.28 7.77 12.16
N ILE A 51 -18.61 6.65 12.41
CA ILE A 51 -17.27 6.35 11.87
C ILE A 51 -17.30 5.37 10.70
N LYS A 52 -18.49 5.05 10.15
CA LYS A 52 -18.65 4.08 9.06
C LYS A 52 -17.68 4.30 7.91
N TYR A 53 -17.47 5.55 7.50
CA TYR A 53 -16.63 5.94 6.36
C TYR A 53 -15.20 6.35 6.75
N LEU A 54 -14.72 5.96 7.94
CA LEU A 54 -13.43 6.39 8.47
C LEU A 54 -12.26 6.06 7.53
N GLU A 55 -12.22 4.84 7.00
CA GLU A 55 -11.17 4.43 6.04
C GLU A 55 -11.11 5.39 4.84
N LEU A 56 -12.26 5.66 4.23
CA LEU A 56 -12.35 6.55 3.07
C LEU A 56 -11.96 7.99 3.43
N TYR A 57 -12.35 8.49 4.60
CA TYR A 57 -11.90 9.81 5.07
C TYR A 57 -10.39 9.87 5.27
N VAL A 58 -9.79 8.83 5.87
CA VAL A 58 -8.35 8.75 6.06
C VAL A 58 -7.63 8.72 4.71
N VAL A 59 -8.09 7.93 3.75
CA VAL A 59 -7.51 7.88 2.41
C VAL A 59 -7.62 9.24 1.73
N THR A 60 -8.84 9.81 1.60
CA THR A 60 -9.06 11.08 0.90
C THR A 60 -8.33 12.25 1.55
N ILE A 61 -8.48 12.44 2.85
CA ILE A 61 -7.89 13.59 3.55
C ILE A 61 -6.37 13.40 3.67
N GLY A 62 -5.93 12.19 4.00
CA GLY A 62 -4.51 11.86 4.13
C GLY A 62 -3.77 12.07 2.82
N SER A 63 -4.27 11.52 1.71
CA SER A 63 -3.62 11.68 0.39
C SER A 63 -3.70 13.12 -0.12
N PHE A 64 -4.74 13.88 0.22
CA PHE A 64 -4.82 15.30 -0.13
C PHE A 64 -3.81 16.15 0.64
N ILE A 65 -3.67 15.92 1.95
CA ILE A 65 -2.67 16.62 2.77
C ILE A 65 -1.27 16.30 2.27
N ASP A 66 -0.98 15.03 2.01
CA ASP A 66 0.32 14.58 1.53
C ASP A 66 0.61 15.14 0.13
N LEU A 67 -0.40 15.16 -0.76
CA LEU A 67 -0.32 15.82 -2.06
C LEU A 67 0.04 17.31 -1.92
N CYS A 68 -0.57 18.04 -0.98
CA CYS A 68 -0.21 19.43 -0.73
C CYS A 68 1.21 19.59 -0.18
N ILE A 69 1.67 18.67 0.67
CA ILE A 69 3.03 18.68 1.22
C ILE A 69 4.04 18.45 0.09
N GLU A 70 3.90 17.35 -0.66
CA GLU A 70 4.79 17.01 -1.77
C GLU A 70 4.74 18.08 -2.86
N PHE A 71 3.56 18.47 -3.33
CA PHE A 71 3.42 19.38 -4.48
C PHE A 71 3.76 20.83 -4.13
N LEU A 72 3.33 21.34 -2.98
CA LEU A 72 3.46 22.78 -2.65
C LEU A 72 4.63 23.05 -1.70
N TYR A 73 4.70 22.31 -0.60
CA TYR A 73 5.68 22.59 0.46
C TYR A 73 7.09 22.13 0.08
N SER A 74 7.24 20.87 -0.37
CA SER A 74 8.55 20.29 -0.73
C SER A 74 9.18 20.96 -1.95
N THR A 75 8.36 21.39 -2.92
CA THR A 75 8.84 22.12 -4.10
C THR A 75 9.17 23.58 -3.81
N HIS A 76 8.81 24.10 -2.62
CA HIS A 76 8.86 25.52 -2.27
C HIS A 76 8.17 26.42 -3.31
N LEU A 77 7.15 25.90 -4.01
CA LEU A 77 6.48 26.54 -5.15
C LEU A 77 7.41 26.89 -6.33
N LYS A 78 8.63 26.33 -6.36
CA LYS A 78 9.61 26.50 -7.45
C LYS A 78 9.37 25.45 -8.54
N PHE A 79 8.21 25.54 -9.18
CA PHE A 79 7.77 24.59 -10.19
C PHE A 79 8.66 24.59 -11.43
N PHE A 80 9.10 25.76 -11.88
CA PHE A 80 9.89 25.90 -13.10
C PHE A 80 11.21 26.62 -12.81
N VAL A 81 12.28 26.11 -13.42
CA VAL A 81 13.62 26.73 -13.43
C VAL A 81 14.08 26.78 -14.87
N ASN A 82 14.51 27.95 -15.35
CA ASN A 82 14.96 28.15 -16.73
C ASN A 82 13.95 27.69 -17.81
N GLY A 83 12.65 27.84 -17.54
CA GLY A 83 11.58 27.50 -18.49
C GLY A 83 11.21 26.02 -18.57
N VAL A 84 11.86 25.15 -17.78
CA VAL A 84 11.52 23.71 -17.67
C VAL A 84 11.06 23.37 -16.27
N LEU A 85 10.29 22.27 -16.13
CA LEU A 85 9.86 21.76 -14.83
C LEU A 85 11.12 21.46 -13.98
N ASN A 86 11.13 21.91 -12.73
CA ASN A 86 12.33 21.94 -11.92
C ASN A 86 12.89 20.53 -11.66
N PRO A 87 14.06 20.18 -12.23
CA PRO A 87 14.60 18.82 -12.13
C PRO A 87 14.97 18.44 -10.69
N SER A 88 15.23 19.42 -9.83
CA SER A 88 15.60 19.20 -8.42
C SER A 88 14.45 18.62 -7.59
N HIS A 89 13.20 18.78 -8.06
CA HIS A 89 11.98 18.35 -7.38
C HIS A 89 11.20 17.29 -8.16
N MET A 90 11.84 16.56 -9.09
CA MET A 90 11.16 15.56 -9.91
C MET A 90 10.45 14.48 -9.07
N ASN A 91 11.13 13.97 -8.04
CA ASN A 91 10.52 13.00 -7.14
C ASN A 91 9.26 13.54 -6.47
N ASP A 92 9.27 14.81 -6.07
CA ASP A 92 8.13 15.44 -5.38
C ASP A 92 6.94 15.57 -6.36
N PHE A 93 7.20 15.89 -7.63
CA PHE A 93 6.18 15.92 -8.68
C PHE A 93 5.61 14.53 -8.99
N GLU A 94 6.47 13.51 -9.06
CA GLU A 94 6.05 12.13 -9.30
C GLU A 94 5.19 11.61 -8.14
N HIS A 95 5.63 11.79 -6.89
CA HIS A 95 4.86 11.42 -5.71
C HIS A 95 3.52 12.16 -5.66
N SER A 96 3.51 13.45 -6.02
CA SER A 96 2.26 14.21 -6.15
C SER A 96 1.31 13.57 -7.17
N GLY A 97 1.82 13.11 -8.31
CA GLY A 97 1.03 12.39 -9.31
C GLY A 97 0.43 11.08 -8.77
N MET A 98 1.20 10.30 -8.02
CA MET A 98 0.71 9.09 -7.35
C MET A 98 -0.35 9.41 -6.28
N LEU A 99 -0.08 10.39 -5.41
CA LEU A 99 -0.98 10.79 -4.32
C LEU A 99 -2.31 11.35 -4.85
N LEU A 100 -2.28 12.04 -6.00
CA LEU A 100 -3.49 12.47 -6.70
C LEU A 100 -4.38 11.29 -7.09
N MET A 101 -3.81 10.15 -7.51
CA MET A 101 -4.60 8.97 -7.86
C MET A 101 -5.27 8.32 -6.65
N PHE A 102 -4.58 8.24 -5.50
CA PHE A 102 -5.19 7.80 -4.24
C PHE A 102 -6.25 8.78 -3.72
N PHE A 103 -6.04 10.09 -3.91
CA PHE A 103 -7.05 11.09 -3.61
C PHE A 103 -8.32 10.89 -4.44
N ILE A 104 -8.17 10.69 -5.76
CA ILE A 104 -9.28 10.42 -6.67
C ILE A 104 -10.01 9.14 -6.24
N LEU A 105 -9.29 8.06 -5.93
CA LEU A 105 -9.88 6.82 -5.42
C LEU A 105 -10.75 7.08 -4.18
N GLY A 106 -10.19 7.69 -3.14
CA GLY A 106 -10.92 7.95 -1.90
C GLY A 106 -12.11 8.88 -2.12
N PHE A 107 -11.91 9.96 -2.89
CA PHE A 107 -12.95 10.95 -3.16
C PHE A 107 -14.13 10.35 -3.94
N ILE A 108 -13.85 9.59 -5.00
CA ILE A 108 -14.89 8.92 -5.81
C ILE A 108 -15.61 7.85 -4.99
N ALA A 109 -14.89 7.08 -4.16
CA ALA A 109 -15.51 6.13 -3.25
C ALA A 109 -16.44 6.83 -2.23
N LEU A 110 -16.00 7.94 -1.61
CA LEU A 110 -16.85 8.75 -0.72
C LEU A 110 -18.08 9.30 -1.44
N LEU A 111 -17.90 9.83 -2.65
CA LEU A 111 -18.98 10.40 -3.44
C LEU A 111 -20.02 9.33 -3.79
N SER A 112 -19.57 8.16 -4.22
CA SER A 112 -20.42 7.00 -4.54
C SER A 112 -21.22 6.50 -3.34
N GLU A 113 -20.58 6.46 -2.17
CA GLU A 113 -21.16 5.88 -0.97
C GLU A 113 -22.06 6.84 -0.17
N LYS A 114 -21.81 8.15 -0.27
CA LYS A 114 -22.54 9.17 0.50
C LYS A 114 -23.58 9.93 -0.31
N THR A 115 -23.50 9.89 -1.63
CA THR A 115 -24.39 10.68 -2.50
C THR A 115 -25.01 9.81 -3.57
N ARG A 116 -26.07 10.31 -4.20
CA ARG A 116 -26.66 9.69 -5.39
C ARG A 116 -26.06 10.23 -6.69
N LEU A 117 -25.03 11.07 -6.61
CA LEU A 117 -24.45 11.75 -7.78
C LEU A 117 -23.68 10.79 -8.67
N LEU A 118 -23.02 9.78 -8.06
CA LEU A 118 -22.16 8.85 -8.79
C LEU A 118 -22.22 7.43 -8.18
N PRO A 119 -23.36 6.72 -8.26
CA PRO A 119 -23.53 5.41 -7.65
C PRO A 119 -22.76 4.34 -8.44
N LEU A 120 -21.47 4.19 -8.15
CA LEU A 120 -20.60 3.21 -8.82
C LEU A 120 -20.73 1.83 -8.17
N PRO A 121 -20.75 0.76 -8.99
CA PRO A 121 -20.62 -0.59 -8.48
C PRO A 121 -19.22 -0.82 -7.90
N GLN A 122 -19.08 -1.79 -6.99
CA GLN A 122 -17.80 -2.09 -6.33
C GLN A 122 -16.72 -2.51 -7.33
N GLU A 123 -17.12 -3.18 -8.41
CA GLU A 123 -16.29 -3.58 -9.53
C GLU A 123 -15.63 -2.37 -10.21
N ALA A 124 -16.36 -1.28 -10.40
CA ALA A 124 -15.81 -0.04 -10.95
C ALA A 124 -14.82 0.60 -9.96
N LEU A 125 -15.14 0.61 -8.66
CA LEU A 125 -14.21 1.12 -7.65
C LEU A 125 -12.94 0.25 -7.56
N CYS A 126 -13.04 -1.06 -7.75
CA CYS A 126 -11.89 -1.96 -7.82
C CYS A 126 -10.96 -1.60 -9.00
N LEU A 127 -11.52 -1.23 -10.16
CA LEU A 127 -10.73 -0.75 -11.29
C LEU A 127 -10.08 0.62 -11.03
N ILE A 128 -10.75 1.52 -10.30
CA ILE A 128 -10.16 2.79 -9.86
C ILE A 128 -9.03 2.54 -8.84
N ALA A 129 -9.19 1.58 -7.93
CA ALA A 129 -8.11 1.17 -7.04
C ALA A 129 -6.94 0.59 -7.82
N ALA A 130 -7.21 -0.26 -8.81
CA ALA A 130 -6.18 -0.78 -9.70
C ALA A 130 -5.41 0.32 -10.43
N THR A 131 -6.07 1.41 -10.87
CA THR A 131 -5.37 2.53 -11.51
C THR A 131 -4.51 3.32 -10.53
N ALA A 132 -4.96 3.51 -9.28
CA ALA A 132 -4.15 4.13 -8.23
C ALA A 132 -2.91 3.30 -7.89
N PHE A 133 -3.08 2.00 -7.65
CA PHE A 133 -1.94 1.08 -7.44
C PHE A 133 -1.04 0.95 -8.68
N THR A 134 -1.59 1.10 -9.89
CA THR A 134 -0.77 1.10 -11.11
C THR A 134 0.10 2.36 -11.19
N ALA A 135 -0.45 3.53 -10.83
CA ALA A 135 0.33 4.76 -10.76
C ALA A 135 1.46 4.65 -9.72
N GLU A 136 1.16 4.09 -8.54
CA GLU A 136 2.17 3.77 -7.52
C GLU A 136 3.24 2.80 -8.06
N CYS A 137 2.81 1.69 -8.66
CA CYS A 137 3.71 0.67 -9.21
C CYS A 137 4.66 1.24 -10.26
N LEU A 138 4.14 2.04 -11.20
CA LEU A 138 4.94 2.66 -12.26
C LEU A 138 5.93 3.66 -11.69
N LEU A 139 5.50 4.51 -10.74
CA LEU A 139 6.39 5.44 -10.05
C LEU A 139 7.53 4.68 -9.38
N PHE A 140 7.23 3.70 -8.53
CA PHE A 140 8.26 2.95 -7.82
C PHE A 140 9.13 2.11 -8.76
N PHE A 141 8.61 1.62 -9.88
CA PHE A 141 9.42 0.93 -10.87
C PHE A 141 10.47 1.86 -11.48
N PHE A 142 10.07 3.02 -12.01
CA PHE A 142 11.02 3.97 -12.60
C PHE A 142 11.91 4.63 -11.55
N HIS A 143 11.38 4.92 -10.37
CA HIS A 143 12.17 5.41 -9.23
C HIS A 143 13.19 4.37 -8.77
N SER A 144 12.82 3.09 -8.69
CA SER A 144 13.73 1.99 -8.34
C SER A 144 14.83 1.80 -9.38
N THR A 145 14.55 2.02 -10.67
CA THR A 145 15.62 1.94 -11.69
C THR A 145 16.67 3.04 -11.56
N SER A 146 16.37 4.12 -10.83
CA SER A 146 17.35 5.15 -10.48
C SER A 146 18.27 4.72 -9.32
N HIS A 147 17.83 3.75 -8.50
CA HIS A 147 18.60 3.18 -7.40
C HIS A 147 19.36 1.94 -7.88
N LYS A 148 20.65 1.82 -7.51
CA LYS A 148 21.49 0.65 -7.80
C LYS A 148 21.83 -0.12 -6.54
N GLY A 149 22.11 -1.41 -6.69
CA GLY A 149 22.47 -2.31 -5.61
C GLY A 149 21.34 -2.53 -4.59
N LEU A 150 21.70 -2.60 -3.32
CA LEU A 150 20.79 -3.00 -2.24
C LEU A 150 19.52 -2.15 -2.16
N GLU A 151 19.62 -0.82 -2.30
CA GLU A 151 18.44 0.07 -2.26
C GLU A 151 17.47 -0.24 -3.40
N GLY A 152 17.97 -0.43 -4.61
CA GLY A 152 17.17 -0.84 -5.76
C GLY A 152 16.52 -2.21 -5.55
N TYR A 153 17.21 -3.14 -4.90
CA TYR A 153 16.67 -4.47 -4.61
C TYR A 153 15.44 -4.42 -3.69
N TYR A 154 15.50 -3.67 -2.59
CA TYR A 154 14.36 -3.51 -1.68
C TYR A 154 13.17 -2.82 -2.36
N HIS A 155 13.42 -1.80 -3.18
CA HIS A 155 12.35 -1.12 -3.92
C HIS A 155 11.76 -2.01 -5.02
N LEU A 156 12.54 -2.86 -5.67
CA LEU A 156 12.02 -3.81 -6.64
C LEU A 156 11.08 -4.84 -5.98
N LEU A 157 11.41 -5.32 -4.79
CA LEU A 157 10.51 -6.17 -4.01
C LEU A 157 9.22 -5.45 -3.63
N LEU A 158 9.29 -4.15 -3.32
CA LEU A 158 8.10 -3.31 -3.09
C LEU A 158 7.23 -3.25 -4.35
N VAL A 159 7.83 -3.05 -5.53
CA VAL A 159 7.12 -3.01 -6.82
C VAL A 159 6.35 -4.31 -7.07
N PHE A 160 6.93 -5.48 -6.76
CA PHE A 160 6.21 -6.75 -6.89
C PHE A 160 5.00 -6.83 -5.96
N LEU A 161 5.11 -6.35 -4.72
CA LEU A 161 3.99 -6.33 -3.77
C LEU A 161 2.87 -5.38 -4.22
N ILE A 162 3.21 -4.19 -4.72
CA ILE A 162 2.23 -3.27 -5.31
C ILE A 162 1.59 -3.90 -6.56
N GLY A 163 2.36 -4.62 -7.36
CA GLY A 163 1.85 -5.41 -8.49
C GLY A 163 0.78 -6.43 -8.08
N LEU A 164 0.94 -7.07 -6.91
CA LEU A 164 -0.09 -7.94 -6.34
C LEU A 164 -1.35 -7.16 -5.93
N CYS A 165 -1.22 -5.94 -5.42
CA CYS A 165 -2.36 -5.05 -5.16
C CYS A 165 -3.10 -4.70 -6.46
N VAL A 166 -2.38 -4.40 -7.55
CA VAL A 166 -2.98 -4.16 -8.88
C VAL A 166 -3.75 -5.40 -9.37
N ILE A 167 -3.09 -6.57 -9.40
CA ILE A 167 -3.66 -7.81 -9.91
C ILE A 167 -4.90 -8.23 -9.10
N SER A 168 -4.80 -8.18 -7.76
CA SER A 168 -5.92 -8.53 -6.88
C SER A 168 -7.09 -7.56 -7.00
N SER A 169 -6.83 -6.25 -7.21
CA SER A 169 -7.88 -5.26 -7.46
C SER A 169 -8.60 -5.51 -8.79
N ILE A 170 -7.87 -5.81 -9.87
CA ILE A 170 -8.47 -6.19 -11.16
C ILE A 170 -9.27 -7.49 -11.02
N ALA A 171 -8.71 -8.49 -10.34
CA ALA A 171 -9.40 -9.75 -10.08
C ALA A 171 -10.68 -9.51 -9.27
N GLY A 172 -10.70 -8.54 -8.36
CA GLY A 172 -11.89 -8.14 -7.60
C GLY A 172 -13.04 -7.66 -8.48
N ALA A 173 -12.74 -6.97 -9.57
CA ALA A 173 -13.72 -6.54 -10.56
C ALA A 173 -14.23 -7.69 -11.45
N ILE A 174 -13.36 -8.65 -11.80
CA ILE A 174 -13.70 -9.78 -12.67
C ILE A 174 -14.44 -10.88 -11.89
N CYS A 175 -14.06 -11.09 -10.64
CA CYS A 175 -14.55 -12.17 -9.78
C CYS A 175 -15.19 -11.60 -8.48
N PRO A 176 -16.25 -10.78 -8.57
CA PRO A 176 -16.78 -10.02 -7.44
C PRO A 176 -17.43 -10.89 -6.35
N THR A 177 -17.58 -12.20 -6.56
CA THR A 177 -18.13 -13.15 -5.57
C THR A 177 -17.04 -13.96 -4.86
N SER A 178 -15.76 -13.78 -5.23
CA SER A 178 -14.65 -14.61 -4.77
C SER A 178 -14.04 -14.10 -3.48
N PHE A 179 -14.25 -14.82 -2.37
CA PHE A 179 -13.58 -14.54 -1.10
C PHE A 179 -12.05 -14.61 -1.18
N PRO A 180 -11.43 -15.62 -1.82
CA PRO A 180 -9.98 -15.64 -1.96
C PRO A 180 -9.41 -14.39 -2.63
N VAL A 181 -10.12 -13.81 -3.61
CA VAL A 181 -9.67 -12.58 -4.29
C VAL A 181 -9.70 -11.38 -3.35
N ASP A 182 -10.78 -11.19 -2.59
CA ASP A 182 -10.90 -10.11 -1.61
C ASP A 182 -9.84 -10.24 -0.50
N LEU A 183 -9.61 -11.47 -0.03
CA LEU A 183 -8.59 -11.76 0.97
C LEU A 183 -7.17 -11.52 0.45
N CYS A 184 -6.88 -11.93 -0.79
CA CYS A 184 -5.58 -11.70 -1.43
C CYS A 184 -5.26 -10.20 -1.54
N ASN A 185 -6.26 -9.34 -1.79
CA ASN A 185 -6.06 -7.90 -1.82
C ASN A 185 -5.63 -7.36 -0.45
N GLY A 186 -6.34 -7.72 0.62
CA GLY A 186 -5.96 -7.35 1.98
C GLY A 186 -4.58 -7.88 2.40
N ILE A 187 -4.22 -9.11 1.99
CA ILE A 187 -2.88 -9.69 2.21
C ILE A 187 -1.81 -8.88 1.46
N ALA A 188 -2.04 -8.55 0.19
CA ALA A 188 -1.10 -7.78 -0.61
C ALA A 188 -0.85 -6.39 -0.01
N MET A 189 -1.91 -5.68 0.40
CA MET A 189 -1.80 -4.37 1.06
C MET A 189 -1.06 -4.46 2.40
N THR A 190 -1.34 -5.51 3.19
CA THR A 190 -0.64 -5.76 4.47
C THR A 190 0.86 -5.98 4.23
N LEU A 191 1.21 -6.81 3.24
CA LEU A 191 2.60 -7.07 2.89
C LEU A 191 3.28 -5.82 2.33
N GLN A 192 2.62 -5.04 1.48
CA GLN A 192 3.11 -3.74 1.02
C GLN A 192 3.44 -2.82 2.21
N GLY A 193 2.52 -2.69 3.17
CA GLY A 193 2.74 -1.88 4.38
C GLY A 193 3.89 -2.37 5.26
N LEU A 194 3.99 -3.68 5.49
CA LEU A 194 5.11 -4.29 6.22
C LEU A 194 6.44 -4.11 5.48
N TRP A 195 6.43 -4.18 4.15
CA TRP A 195 7.62 -4.03 3.36
C TRP A 195 8.14 -2.59 3.34
N PHE A 196 7.25 -1.59 3.31
CA PHE A 196 7.62 -0.21 3.57
C PHE A 196 8.36 -0.05 4.90
N TYR A 197 7.86 -0.68 5.98
CA TYR A 197 8.56 -0.72 7.26
C TYR A 197 9.92 -1.44 7.16
N GLN A 198 9.98 -2.57 6.47
CA GLN A 198 11.22 -3.32 6.30
C GLN A 198 12.29 -2.50 5.59
N THR A 199 11.91 -1.80 4.51
CA THR A 199 12.75 -0.84 3.78
C THR A 199 13.18 0.32 4.69
N ALA A 200 12.25 0.89 5.47
CA ALA A 200 12.55 1.97 6.42
C ALA A 200 13.64 1.55 7.43
N PHE A 201 13.43 0.43 8.12
CA PHE A 201 14.33 -0.05 9.17
C PHE A 201 15.66 -0.56 8.62
N THR A 202 15.65 -1.19 7.45
CA THR A 202 16.88 -1.74 6.86
C THR A 202 17.74 -0.67 6.21
N LEU A 203 17.16 0.17 5.35
CA LEU A 203 17.94 1.12 4.56
C LEU A 203 18.20 2.44 5.28
N TYR A 204 17.31 2.86 6.17
CA TYR A 204 17.38 4.16 6.84
C TYR A 204 17.31 4.05 8.36
N GLY A 205 17.42 2.84 8.89
CA GLY A 205 17.30 2.54 10.31
C GLY A 205 18.42 1.64 10.83
N PRO A 206 18.21 1.00 11.99
CA PRO A 206 19.23 0.23 12.68
C PRO A 206 19.52 -1.15 12.06
N MET A 207 18.77 -1.59 11.03
CA MET A 207 18.88 -2.93 10.45
C MET A 207 19.76 -2.98 9.19
N MET A 208 20.57 -1.95 8.94
CA MET A 208 21.49 -1.92 7.79
C MET A 208 22.39 -3.16 7.77
N PRO A 209 22.46 -3.91 6.65
CA PRO A 209 23.29 -5.11 6.55
C PRO A 209 24.76 -4.80 6.76
N GLN A 210 25.49 -5.77 7.32
CA GLN A 210 26.91 -5.62 7.56
C GLN A 210 27.68 -5.35 6.26
N GLY A 211 28.49 -4.31 6.27
CA GLY A 211 29.26 -3.88 5.11
C GLY A 211 28.52 -2.92 4.17
N CYS A 212 27.26 -2.59 4.45
CA CYS A 212 26.52 -1.52 3.80
C CYS A 212 26.35 -0.32 4.74
N SER A 213 26.18 0.88 4.17
CA SER A 213 26.03 2.12 4.94
C SER A 213 25.32 3.18 4.11
N LEU A 214 24.56 4.06 4.78
CA LEU A 214 23.95 5.23 4.14
C LEU A 214 25.01 6.35 4.04
N LYS A 215 25.40 6.72 2.80
CA LYS A 215 26.35 7.80 2.51
C LYS A 215 25.70 8.82 1.60
N GLN A 216 25.69 10.10 2.02
CA GLN A 216 25.18 11.22 1.22
C GLN A 216 23.79 10.93 0.58
N ASN A 217 22.91 10.27 1.35
CA ASN A 217 21.55 9.86 0.96
C ASN A 217 21.43 8.70 -0.03
N SER A 218 22.49 7.93 -0.24
CA SER A 218 22.48 6.68 -1.02
C SER A 218 22.99 5.52 -0.19
N VAL A 219 22.38 4.34 -0.32
CA VAL A 219 22.90 3.13 0.33
C VAL A 219 24.06 2.58 -0.49
N VAL A 220 25.23 2.47 0.13
CA VAL A 220 26.45 1.97 -0.52
C VAL A 220 27.02 0.80 0.27
N CYS A 221 27.33 -0.29 -0.43
CA CYS A 221 28.00 -1.46 0.13
C CYS A 221 29.50 -1.45 -0.19
N ARG A 222 30.33 -1.94 0.74
CA ARG A 222 31.81 -1.93 0.61
C ARG A 222 32.34 -2.92 -0.42
N SER A 223 31.60 -4.00 -0.66
CA SER A 223 31.94 -5.06 -1.61
C SER A 223 30.66 -5.66 -2.19
N VAL A 224 30.80 -6.33 -3.34
CA VAL A 224 29.72 -7.11 -3.96
C VAL A 224 29.21 -8.19 -3.00
N ASP A 225 30.09 -8.83 -2.23
CA ASP A 225 29.67 -9.84 -1.24
C ASP A 225 28.76 -9.27 -0.14
N SER A 226 29.01 -8.03 0.28
CA SER A 226 28.17 -7.35 1.29
C SER A 226 26.79 -7.02 0.70
N GLU A 227 26.75 -6.62 -0.58
CA GLU A 227 25.51 -6.36 -1.31
C GLU A 227 24.68 -7.64 -1.47
N VAL A 228 25.28 -8.71 -2.00
CA VAL A 228 24.64 -10.03 -2.15
C VAL A 228 24.12 -10.56 -0.81
N SER A 229 24.88 -10.38 0.27
CA SER A 229 24.43 -10.76 1.62
C SER A 229 23.21 -9.94 2.07
N GLY A 230 23.16 -8.65 1.74
CA GLY A 230 22.01 -7.79 2.00
C GLY A 230 20.77 -8.16 1.17
N GLU A 231 20.96 -8.55 -0.09
CA GLU A 231 19.88 -9.03 -0.97
C GLU A 231 19.33 -10.39 -0.50
N PHE A 232 20.21 -11.29 -0.09
CA PHE A 232 19.81 -12.55 0.55
C PHE A 232 18.98 -12.30 1.81
N LEU A 233 19.41 -11.36 2.65
CA LEU A 233 18.64 -10.95 3.83
C LEU A 233 17.27 -10.39 3.45
N ALA A 234 17.18 -9.58 2.38
CA ALA A 234 15.91 -9.05 1.89
C ALA A 234 14.92 -10.17 1.52
N ASN A 235 15.37 -11.20 0.80
CA ASN A 235 14.56 -12.36 0.47
C ASN A 235 14.10 -13.12 1.73
N PHE A 236 15.01 -13.35 2.66
CA PHE A 236 14.68 -14.01 3.93
C PHE A 236 13.62 -13.23 4.72
N GLN A 237 13.76 -11.90 4.79
CA GLN A 237 12.78 -11.02 5.42
C GLN A 237 11.43 -11.09 4.72
N LEU A 238 11.40 -11.03 3.38
CA LEU A 238 10.17 -11.11 2.60
C LEU A 238 9.43 -12.43 2.86
N PHE A 239 10.13 -13.56 2.78
CA PHE A 239 9.52 -14.87 3.04
C PHE A 239 9.03 -15.01 4.48
N SER A 240 9.77 -14.46 5.44
CA SER A 240 9.37 -14.44 6.85
C SER A 240 8.09 -13.63 7.05
N LEU A 241 7.98 -12.46 6.41
CA LEU A 241 6.79 -11.62 6.46
C LEU A 241 5.58 -12.30 5.79
N VAL A 242 5.78 -12.91 4.62
CA VAL A 242 4.72 -13.67 3.92
C VAL A 242 4.20 -14.79 4.81
N LEU A 243 5.08 -15.60 5.41
CA LEU A 243 4.69 -16.66 6.32
C LEU A 243 3.94 -16.10 7.53
N ALA A 244 4.44 -15.02 8.16
CA ALA A 244 3.80 -14.41 9.31
C ALA A 244 2.38 -13.89 8.99
N VAL A 245 2.20 -13.20 7.85
CA VAL A 245 0.88 -12.74 7.41
C VAL A 245 -0.06 -13.93 7.17
N LEU A 246 0.40 -14.99 6.51
CA LEU A 246 -0.42 -16.19 6.28
C LEU A 246 -0.84 -16.87 7.58
N VAL A 247 0.07 -17.00 8.56
CA VAL A 247 -0.26 -17.54 9.89
C VAL A 247 -1.29 -16.66 10.59
N CYS A 248 -1.14 -15.34 10.53
CA CYS A 248 -2.11 -14.40 11.10
C CYS A 248 -3.49 -14.48 10.40
N VAL A 249 -3.53 -14.68 9.08
CA VAL A 249 -4.77 -14.87 8.31
C VAL A 249 -5.47 -16.17 8.72
N VAL A 250 -4.74 -17.27 8.85
CA VAL A 250 -5.31 -18.54 9.32
C VAL A 250 -5.83 -18.39 10.75
N GLY A 251 -5.04 -17.75 11.63
CA GLY A 251 -5.45 -17.45 13.00
C GLY A 251 -6.70 -16.59 13.08
N SER A 252 -6.80 -15.54 12.26
CA SER A 252 -7.98 -14.67 12.21
C SER A 252 -9.21 -15.41 11.68
N TYR A 253 -9.05 -16.28 10.70
CA TYR A 253 -10.12 -17.13 10.18
C TYR A 253 -10.65 -18.11 11.24
N VAL A 254 -9.76 -18.85 11.92
CA VAL A 254 -10.14 -19.79 12.99
C VAL A 254 -10.83 -19.05 14.13
N PHE A 255 -10.27 -17.92 14.55
CA PHE A 255 -10.86 -17.09 15.60
C PHE A 255 -12.25 -16.59 15.20
N ALA A 256 -12.39 -16.01 14.01
CA ALA A 256 -13.68 -15.52 13.52
C ALA A 256 -14.70 -16.65 13.36
N ALA A 257 -14.29 -17.84 12.91
CA ALA A 257 -15.18 -19.00 12.79
C ALA A 257 -15.73 -19.44 14.16
N SER A 258 -14.88 -19.39 15.20
CA SER A 258 -15.31 -19.71 16.57
C SER A 258 -16.26 -18.68 17.19
N ARG A 259 -16.27 -17.44 16.70
CA ARG A 259 -17.05 -16.32 17.27
C ARG A 259 -18.31 -15.98 16.48
N PHE A 260 -18.23 -16.10 15.16
CA PHE A 260 -19.26 -15.63 14.22
C PHE A 260 -19.77 -16.75 13.32
N GLY A 261 -19.17 -17.93 13.36
CA GLY A 261 -19.68 -19.08 12.62
C GLY A 261 -21.11 -19.40 13.05
N VAL A 262 -22.02 -19.44 12.09
CA VAL A 262 -23.34 -20.02 12.31
C VAL A 262 -23.11 -21.50 12.58
N SER A 263 -23.60 -22.02 13.72
CA SER A 263 -23.63 -23.47 13.93
C SER A 263 -24.36 -24.07 12.73
N ARG A 264 -23.65 -24.83 11.90
CA ARG A 264 -24.32 -25.75 10.95
C ARG A 264 -25.17 -26.72 11.75
#